data_AF-A0A5E7ZVM2-F1
#
_entry.id   AF-A0A5E7ZVM2-F1
#
_cell.length_a   1.000
_cell.length_b   1.000
_cell.length_c   1.000
_cell.angle_alpha   90.00
_cell.angle_beta   90.00
_cell.angle_gamma   90.00
#
_symmetry.space_group_name_H-M   'P 1'
#
loop_
_entity.id
_entity.type
_entity.pdbx_description
1 polymer ?
#
loop_
_entity_poly.entity_id
_entity_poly.type
_entity_poly.pdbx_seq_one_letter_code
_entity_poly.pdbx_strand_id
1 'polypeptide(L)'
;MISLDNKTTEELRKEIERLNTELRIAQSRFKTSIEDSNDISLLLNNDIIVNCNDKALEVFKVGSKEFVGKSVFEFCPNFQADGSASADKFQQKINPELSLGLNF
;
A
#
# COMPACT_ATOMS: atom_id res chain seq x y z
N MET A 1 28.43 -41.09 7.72
CA MET A 1 27.05 -40.58 7.75
C MET A 1 26.94 -39.05 7.91
N ILE A 2 28.04 -38.30 8.14
CA ILE A 2 28.02 -36.83 8.39
C ILE A 2 28.08 -35.98 7.09
N SER A 3 28.35 -36.59 5.93
CA SER A 3 28.58 -35.85 4.67
C SER A 3 27.32 -35.43 3.90
N LEU A 4 26.15 -36.03 4.18
CA LEU A 4 24.90 -35.67 3.48
C LEU A 4 24.29 -34.38 4.05
N ASP A 5 24.29 -34.21 5.38
CA ASP A 5 23.68 -33.04 6.05
C ASP A 5 24.33 -31.70 5.65
N ASN A 6 25.65 -31.67 5.46
CA ASN A 6 26.35 -30.46 5.01
C ASN A 6 26.01 -30.10 3.56
N LYS A 7 25.79 -31.10 2.70
CA LYS A 7 25.42 -30.88 1.29
C LYS A 7 24.00 -30.34 1.18
N THR A 8 23.06 -30.89 1.95
CA THR A 8 21.67 -30.42 2.02
C THR A 8 21.57 -29.02 2.62
N THR A 9 22.39 -28.70 3.64
CA THR A 9 22.42 -27.36 4.24
C THR A 9 22.88 -26.30 3.24
N GLU A 10 23.88 -26.61 2.42
CA GLU A 10 24.41 -25.68 1.41
C GLU A 10 23.45 -25.49 0.23
N GLU A 11 22.74 -26.55 -0.17
CA GLU A 11 21.67 -26.48 -1.18
C GLU A 11 20.51 -25.59 -0.70
N LEU A 12 20.08 -25.73 0.56
CA LEU A 12 19.05 -24.87 1.16
C LEU A 12 19.48 -23.40 1.20
N ARG A 13 20.74 -23.10 1.53
CA ARG A 13 21.27 -21.74 1.53
C ARG A 13 21.23 -21.11 0.14
N LYS A 14 21.64 -21.86 -0.88
CA LYS A 14 21.56 -21.39 -2.28
C LYS A 14 20.12 -21.09 -2.70
N GLU A 15 19.18 -21.92 -2.29
CA GLU A 15 17.76 -21.70 -2.61
C GLU A 15 17.19 -20.48 -1.87
N ILE A 16 17.55 -20.26 -0.60
CA ILE A 16 17.17 -19.05 0.14
C ILE A 16 17.72 -17.79 -0.54
N GLU A 17 18.98 -17.80 -0.97
CA GLU A 17 19.58 -16.66 -1.69
C GLU A 17 18.89 -16.41 -3.03
N ARG A 18 18.54 -17.47 -3.77
CA ARG A 18 17.79 -17.37 -5.03
C ARG A 18 16.41 -16.75 -4.78
N LEU A 19 15.65 -17.27 -3.81
CA LEU A 19 14.32 -16.77 -3.47
C LEU A 19 14.37 -15.32 -2.96
N ASN A 20 15.36 -14.97 -2.14
CA ASN A 20 15.55 -13.59 -1.68
C ASN A 20 15.86 -12.64 -2.84
N THR A 21 16.66 -13.09 -3.82
CA THR A 21 16.96 -12.30 -5.02
C THR A 21 15.72 -12.10 -5.87
N GLU A 22 14.94 -13.15 -6.12
CA GLU A 22 13.69 -13.08 -6.87
C GLU A 22 12.67 -12.17 -6.18
N LEU A 23 12.55 -12.26 -4.85
CA LEU A 23 11.70 -11.39 -4.05
C LEU A 23 12.10 -9.92 -4.20
N ARG A 24 13.40 -9.60 -4.09
CA ARG A 24 13.90 -8.22 -4.27
C ARG A 24 13.60 -7.68 -5.67
N ILE A 25 13.79 -8.50 -6.70
CA ILE A 25 13.49 -8.12 -8.09
C ILE A 25 11.99 -7.88 -8.26
N ALA A 26 11.14 -8.76 -7.74
CA ALA A 26 9.69 -8.61 -7.81
C ALA A 26 9.21 -7.35 -7.08
N GLN A 27 9.72 -7.08 -5.87
CA GLN A 27 9.43 -5.86 -5.11
C GLN A 27 9.84 -4.60 -5.86
N SER A 28 11.04 -4.60 -6.45
CA SER A 28 11.53 -3.48 -7.25
C SER A 28 10.63 -3.20 -8.45
N ARG A 29 10.28 -4.23 -9.23
CA ARG A 29 9.38 -4.10 -10.39
C ARG A 29 8.00 -3.58 -10.00
N PHE A 30 7.44 -4.10 -8.91
CA PHE A 30 6.15 -3.63 -8.40
C PHE A 30 6.22 -2.16 -7.98
N LYS A 31 7.27 -1.77 -7.26
CA LYS A 31 7.50 -0.39 -6.84
C LYS A 31 7.59 0.55 -8.05
N THR A 32 8.45 0.23 -9.02
CA THR A 32 8.58 1.02 -10.25
C THR A 32 7.26 1.12 -11.01
N SER A 33 6.50 0.03 -11.12
CA SER A 33 5.20 0.06 -11.80
C SER A 33 4.18 1.00 -11.15
N ILE A 34 4.24 1.18 -9.83
CA ILE A 34 3.37 2.11 -9.11
C ILE A 34 3.88 3.55 -9.23
N GLU A 35 5.19 3.73 -9.17
CA GLU A 35 5.84 5.04 -9.31
C GLU A 35 5.65 5.63 -10.71
N ASP A 36 5.75 4.80 -11.75
CA ASP A 36 5.58 5.19 -13.16
C ASP A 36 4.10 5.28 -13.59
N SER A 37 3.16 4.92 -12.72
CA SER A 37 1.73 4.99 -13.04
C SER A 37 1.24 6.43 -13.14
N ASN A 38 0.42 6.71 -14.15
CA ASN A 38 -0.30 7.99 -14.28
C ASN A 38 -1.46 8.14 -13.29
N ASP A 39 -1.84 7.07 -12.59
CA ASP A 39 -2.89 7.10 -11.57
C ASP A 39 -2.32 7.44 -10.19
N ILE A 40 -3.12 8.12 -9.38
CA ILE A 40 -2.80 8.38 -7.97
C ILE A 40 -2.84 7.06 -7.20
N SER A 41 -1.73 6.73 -6.54
CA SER A 41 -1.65 5.57 -5.65
C SER A 41 -1.32 6.02 -4.24
N LEU A 42 -2.21 5.73 -3.30
CA LEU A 42 -2.04 6.00 -1.87
C LEU A 42 -2.04 4.68 -1.09
N LEU A 43 -1.09 4.54 -0.17
CA LEU A 43 -1.13 3.52 0.87
C LEU A 43 -1.66 4.18 2.15
N LEU A 44 -2.73 3.63 2.69
CA LEU A 44 -3.41 4.15 3.86
C LEU A 44 -3.34 3.16 5.02
N ASN A 45 -3.21 3.67 6.24
CA ASN A 45 -3.49 2.96 7.48
C ASN A 45 -4.70 3.64 8.13
N ASN A 46 -5.86 2.97 8.09
CA ASN A 46 -7.17 3.61 8.26
C ASN A 46 -7.33 4.79 7.30
N ASP A 47 -7.48 6.01 7.79
CA ASP A 47 -7.57 7.23 7.01
C ASP A 47 -6.23 7.95 6.87
N ILE A 48 -5.15 7.46 7.50
CA ILE A 48 -3.84 8.11 7.50
C ILE A 48 -2.99 7.66 6.31
N ILE A 49 -2.46 8.63 5.56
CA ILE A 49 -1.55 8.37 4.44
C ILE A 49 -0.20 7.91 4.99
N VAL A 50 0.20 6.67 4.69
CA VAL A 50 1.50 6.12 5.11
C VAL A 50 2.52 6.10 3.96
N ASN A 51 2.06 6.09 2.71
CA ASN A 51 2.90 6.23 1.52
C ASN A 51 2.07 6.68 0.31
N CYS A 52 2.71 7.20 -0.72
CA CYS A 52 2.09 7.56 -1.99
C CYS A 52 3.10 7.49 -3.15
N ASN A 53 2.62 7.41 -4.39
CA ASN A 53 3.47 7.63 -5.56
C ASN A 53 3.67 9.12 -5.86
N ASP A 54 4.66 9.45 -6.68
CA ASP A 54 4.97 10.84 -7.06
C ASP A 54 3.79 11.52 -7.76
N LYS A 55 2.96 10.75 -8.47
CA LYS A 55 1.76 11.29 -9.12
C LYS A 55 0.77 11.89 -8.13
N ALA A 56 0.61 11.30 -6.94
CA ALA A 56 -0.21 11.87 -5.88
C ALA A 56 0.29 13.26 -5.48
N LEU A 57 1.60 13.39 -5.24
CA LEU A 57 2.22 14.65 -4.82
C LEU A 57 2.07 15.73 -5.90
N GLU A 58 2.19 15.36 -7.18
CA GLU A 58 1.96 16.26 -8.32
C GLU A 58 0.51 16.78 -8.35
N VAL A 59 -0.48 15.88 -8.24
CA VAL A 59 -1.90 16.24 -8.33
C VAL A 59 -2.35 17.09 -7.14
N PHE A 60 -1.96 16.70 -5.92
CA PHE A 60 -2.32 17.43 -4.70
C PHE A 60 -1.43 18.67 -4.45
N LYS A 61 -0.37 18.86 -5.25
CA LYS A 61 0.57 20.00 -5.19
C LYS A 61 1.18 20.20 -3.80
N VAL A 62 1.63 19.11 -3.19
CA VAL A 62 2.07 19.02 -1.80
C VAL A 62 3.35 18.20 -1.70
N GLY A 63 4.24 18.56 -0.78
CA GLY A 63 5.47 17.80 -0.53
C GLY A 63 5.20 16.52 0.26
N SER A 64 6.01 15.47 0.04
CA SER A 64 5.87 14.18 0.75
C SER A 64 5.79 14.32 2.28
N LYS A 65 6.60 15.21 2.88
CA LYS A 65 6.61 15.45 4.34
C LYS A 65 5.30 16.07 4.88
N GLU A 66 4.58 16.78 4.04
CA GLU A 66 3.31 17.42 4.38
C GLU A 66 2.12 16.52 4.06
N PHE A 67 2.35 15.48 3.25
CA PHE A 67 1.32 14.56 2.78
C PHE A 67 1.28 13.27 3.62
N VAL A 68 2.44 12.67 3.88
CA VAL A 68 2.56 11.45 4.69
C VAL A 68 2.33 11.77 6.16
N GLY A 69 1.52 10.94 6.83
CA GLY A 69 1.10 11.10 8.22
C GLY A 69 -0.16 11.95 8.41
N LYS A 70 -0.74 12.47 7.33
CA LYS A 70 -2.00 13.22 7.36
C LYS A 70 -3.20 12.35 7.04
N SER A 71 -4.38 12.82 7.43
CA SER A 71 -5.62 12.17 7.03
C SER A 71 -5.88 12.42 5.55
N VAL A 72 -6.31 11.39 4.81
CA VAL A 72 -6.69 11.50 3.39
C VAL A 72 -7.84 12.50 3.18
N PHE A 73 -8.64 12.73 4.22
CA PHE A 73 -9.75 13.68 4.19
C PHE A 73 -9.30 15.14 4.20
N GLU A 74 -8.06 15.45 4.60
CA GLU A 74 -7.50 16.80 4.48
C GLU A 74 -7.30 17.22 3.01
N PHE A 75 -7.21 16.25 2.10
CA PHE A 75 -6.95 16.46 0.67
C PHE A 75 -8.16 16.16 -0.22
N CYS A 76 -9.28 15.77 0.38
CA CYS A 76 -10.51 15.41 -0.33
C CYS A 76 -11.62 16.42 -0.01
N PRO A 77 -12.59 16.63 -0.93
CA PRO A 77 -13.79 17.38 -0.60
C PRO A 77 -14.52 16.77 0.59
N ASN A 78 -15.19 17.58 1.41
CA ASN A 78 -16.00 17.07 2.53
C ASN A 78 -17.19 16.21 2.05
N PHE A 79 -17.72 16.53 0.87
CA PHE A 79 -18.84 15.84 0.24
C PHE A 79 -18.49 15.39 -1.16
N GLN A 80 -18.94 14.20 -1.53
CA GLN A 80 -18.81 13.65 -2.87
C GLN A 80 -19.84 14.28 -3.83
N ALA A 81 -19.70 14.03 -5.13
CA ALA A 81 -20.59 14.59 -6.15
C ALA A 81 -22.07 14.18 -5.99
N ASP A 82 -22.35 13.07 -5.30
CA ASP A 82 -23.69 12.60 -4.95
C ASP A 82 -24.24 13.21 -3.64
N GLY A 83 -23.50 14.12 -3.01
CA GLY A 83 -23.87 14.80 -1.76
C GLY A 83 -23.57 14.01 -0.48
N SER A 84 -23.07 12.78 -0.60
CA SER A 84 -22.68 11.99 0.58
C SER A 84 -21.38 12.51 1.21
N ALA A 85 -21.22 12.34 2.52
CA ALA A 85 -19.97 12.67 3.20
C ALA A 85 -18.85 11.73 2.75
N SER A 86 -17.68 12.29 2.45
CA SER A 86 -16.53 11.53 1.97
C SER A 86 -16.04 10.51 2.98
N ALA A 87 -16.09 10.84 4.27
CA ALA A 87 -15.73 9.93 5.35
C ALA A 87 -16.64 8.69 5.40
N ASP A 88 -17.95 8.88 5.27
CA ASP A 88 -18.91 7.77 5.27
C ASP A 88 -18.70 6.85 4.07
N LYS A 89 -18.52 7.43 2.87
CA LYS A 89 -18.22 6.64 1.66
C LYS A 89 -16.90 5.89 1.75
N PHE A 90 -15.89 6.49 2.37
CA PHE A 90 -14.61 5.84 2.59
C PHE A 90 -14.75 4.65 3.54
N GLN A 91 -15.44 4.82 4.67
CA GLN A 91 -15.70 3.75 5.62
C GLN A 91 -16.50 2.60 4.99
N GLN A 92 -17.53 2.90 4.20
CA GLN A 92 -18.32 1.89 3.48
C GLN A 92 -17.46 1.05 2.51
N LYS A 93 -16.48 1.66 1.85
CA LYS A 93 -15.62 0.96 0.87
C LYS A 93 -14.50 0.16 1.52
N ILE A 94 -13.90 0.68 2.59
CA ILE A 94 -12.76 0.04 3.27
C ILE A 94 -13.24 -1.06 4.23
N ASN A 95 -14.37 -0.83 4.91
CA ASN A 95 -14.97 -1.75 5.88
C ASN A 95 -16.44 -2.01 5.53
N PRO A 96 -16.74 -2.81 4.50
CA PRO A 96 -18.11 -3.07 4.09
C PRO A 96 -18.95 -3.71 5.22
N GLU A 97 -18.33 -4.49 6.10
CA GLU A 97 -19.01 -5.13 7.24
C GLU A 97 -19.45 -4.15 8.34
N LEU A 98 -18.75 -3.02 8.53
CA LEU A 98 -19.19 -1.96 9.45
C LEU A 98 -20.36 -1.13 8.88
N SER A 99 -20.62 -1.24 7.58
CA SER A 99 -21.70 -0.50 6.90
C SER A 99 -23.04 -1.24 6.85
N LEU A 100 -23.03 -2.56 7.04
CA LEU A 100 -24.26 -3.28 7.40
C LEU A 100 -24.46 -3.12 8.90
N GLY A 101 -25.28 -2.15 9.27
CA GLY A 101 -25.69 -1.92 10.65
C GLY A 101 -26.05 -3.24 11.33
N LEU A 102 -25.19 -3.69 12.24
CA LEU A 102 -25.57 -4.55 13.33
C LEU A 102 -26.53 -3.72 14.20
N ASN A 103 -27.81 -3.83 13.85
CA ASN A 103 -28.89 -3.66 14.82
C ASN A 103 -28.75 -4.82 15.81
N PHE A 104 -28.08 -4.59 16.92
CA PHE A 104 -28.38 -5.30 18.16
C PHE A 104 -29.41 -4.49 18.94
#